data_AF-A0AAD7VSP8-F1
#
_entry.id   AF-A0AAD7VSP8-F1
#
_cell.length_a   1.000
_cell.length_b   1.000
_cell.length_c   1.000
_cell.angle_alpha   90.00
_cell.angle_beta   90.00
_cell.angle_gamma   90.00
#
_symmetry.space_group_name_H-M   'P 1'
#
loop_
_entity.id
_entity.type
_entity.pdbx_description
1 polymer ?
#
loop_
_entity_poly.entity_id
_entity_poly.type
_entity_poly.pdbx_seq_one_letter_code
_entity_poly.pdbx_strand_id
1 'polypeptide(L)'
;MSRDGSRSGTPAHYNRSSQAAVSSTHRSSITPIGTPSGEQTPTGFIRRNAGENKRPGIVIHWSDGDPSSFPSGELLNPQTTADGTRSYFTKILRDNPLHTGYLQKIAQLMIESEISRGKDLSVIPKGASIALKSMPKGYAIFDHCTNKQPGVAKDKHETCIFGHPSGRKFRSPQEFAPHAIWMATSPDHDRSQCKCELCSVKSMGLHRSRAKRSTGKKMTEAQIMKEATRLLAEEERKQDAKIGAPWYRTGEVVRHRVRRPGQDDYWEPAFVNQRPSLYDNEPVVDAKEQEARENEGYVLYLYESKSILQDVSEEDIMPWLAMPQTCEIEKVMDIVQSWSVFDKDRVTPEGTEYNGMFWGAEKIWVGEPLRIKPDPGAESDQPNDEILVIEKITITTDGLLAIAGDLYISAIVTMQPKNPPPRVCADRNWKMINKLEEAIEIGGTEVSGRWYSSTVCEPTLLHDAIVDTENRVASRMEVARTAKWYRRGKSPTAGSRKRLKIPDSEDERLSSNGKRLK
;
A
#
# COMPACT_ATOMS: atom_id res chain seq x y z
N MET A 1 -52.83 -32.58 13.33
CA MET A 1 -52.39 -33.76 14.10
C MET A 1 -51.38 -33.28 15.13
N SER A 2 -51.63 -33.62 16.39
CA SER A 2 -51.05 -33.06 17.62
C SER A 2 -49.60 -33.51 17.88
N ARG A 3 -48.80 -32.68 18.57
CA ARG A 3 -48.38 -32.91 19.96
C ARG A 3 -47.43 -31.83 20.51
N ASP A 4 -47.65 -31.60 21.80
CA ASP A 4 -47.07 -30.64 22.75
C ASP A 4 -45.56 -30.73 23.00
N GLY A 5 -45.01 -29.66 23.60
CA GLY A 5 -43.69 -29.70 24.22
C GLY A 5 -43.18 -28.38 24.81
N SER A 6 -43.93 -27.75 25.72
CA SER A 6 -43.47 -26.63 26.55
C SER A 6 -42.40 -27.05 27.57
N ARG A 7 -41.32 -26.26 27.72
CA ARG A 7 -40.58 -26.16 28.99
C ARG A 7 -39.85 -24.82 29.11
N SER A 8 -40.34 -24.04 30.06
CA SER A 8 -39.75 -22.84 30.63
C SER A 8 -38.57 -23.18 31.56
N GLY A 9 -37.59 -22.29 31.61
CA GLY A 9 -36.48 -22.33 32.57
C GLY A 9 -35.80 -20.97 32.68
N THR A 10 -36.20 -20.18 33.68
CA THR A 10 -35.33 -19.19 34.34
C THR A 10 -34.48 -19.92 35.38
N PRO A 11 -33.22 -19.52 35.65
CA PRO A 11 -32.94 -18.48 36.68
C PRO A 11 -31.65 -17.68 36.31
N ALA A 12 -31.09 -16.69 37.00
CA ALA A 12 -31.22 -16.15 38.35
C ALA A 12 -30.67 -14.71 38.35
N HIS A 13 -31.28 -13.81 39.12
CA HIS A 13 -30.61 -12.62 39.63
C HIS A 13 -29.68 -13.03 40.79
N TYR A 14 -28.43 -12.57 40.78
CA TYR A 14 -27.61 -12.45 41.99
C TYR A 14 -26.82 -11.14 41.97
N ASN A 15 -26.76 -10.51 43.13
CA ASN A 15 -26.38 -9.13 43.36
C ASN A 15 -25.02 -9.06 44.07
N ARG A 16 -24.29 -7.95 43.85
CA ARG A 16 -23.14 -7.40 44.60
C ARG A 16 -21.87 -8.24 44.78
N SER A 17 -20.75 -7.66 44.34
CA SER A 17 -19.67 -7.26 45.27
C SER A 17 -18.75 -6.20 44.63
N SER A 18 -18.64 -5.09 45.35
CA SER A 18 -17.72 -3.97 45.20
C SER A 18 -16.32 -4.35 45.69
N GLN A 19 -15.27 -4.09 44.90
CA GLN A 19 -13.92 -3.82 45.40
C GLN A 19 -13.15 -2.82 44.53
N ALA A 20 -12.20 -2.17 45.20
CA ALA A 20 -11.76 -0.82 44.98
C ALA A 20 -10.59 -0.66 44.00
N ALA A 21 -10.44 0.61 43.59
CA ALA A 21 -9.35 1.28 42.92
C ALA A 21 -7.94 0.70 43.08
N VAL A 22 -7.21 0.62 41.96
CA VAL A 22 -5.79 0.99 41.89
C VAL A 22 -5.56 1.77 40.60
N SER A 23 -5.28 3.06 40.77
CA SER A 23 -4.86 4.00 39.74
C SER A 23 -3.36 3.79 39.42
N SER A 24 -3.01 3.71 38.14
CA SER A 24 -1.62 3.83 37.68
C SER A 24 -1.60 4.46 36.29
N THR A 25 -1.56 5.79 36.27
CA THR A 25 -1.29 6.60 35.09
C THR A 25 0.22 6.85 35.00
N HIS A 26 0.90 6.28 33.99
CA HIS A 26 2.24 6.73 33.61
C HIS A 26 2.17 7.47 32.28
N ARG A 27 2.14 8.79 32.39
CA ARG A 27 2.19 9.76 31.29
C ARG A 27 3.67 10.15 31.10
N SER A 28 4.33 9.61 30.08
CA SER A 28 5.70 10.03 29.74
C SER A 28 5.64 11.39 29.04
N SER A 29 6.12 12.41 29.74
CA SER A 29 6.31 13.76 29.22
C SER A 29 7.81 14.06 29.13
N ILE A 30 8.21 14.74 28.05
CA ILE A 30 9.59 15.21 27.84
C ILE A 30 9.70 16.57 28.54
N THR A 31 10.54 16.65 29.57
CA THR A 31 10.96 17.92 30.19
C THR A 31 12.46 18.15 29.98
N PRO A 32 12.89 19.37 29.61
CA PRO A 32 14.30 19.75 29.61
C PRO A 32 14.68 20.26 31.01
N ILE A 33 15.71 19.66 31.63
CA ILE A 33 16.25 20.15 32.91
C ILE A 33 17.64 20.74 32.69
N GLY A 34 17.80 21.93 33.27
CA GLY A 34 18.98 22.78 33.23
C GLY A 34 20.16 22.29 34.06
N THR A 35 21.23 23.05 33.88
CA THR A 35 22.55 23.00 34.51
C THR A 35 22.56 22.85 36.03
N PRO A 36 23.51 22.07 36.58
CA PRO A 36 24.03 22.31 37.92
C PRO A 36 25.47 22.88 37.89
N SER A 37 25.63 23.92 38.70
CA SER A 37 26.85 24.49 39.25
C SER A 37 27.64 23.46 40.07
N GLY A 38 28.96 23.56 40.05
CA GLY A 38 29.87 22.52 40.53
C GLY A 38 30.31 22.60 41.99
N GLU A 39 31.25 21.71 42.35
CA GLU A 39 32.34 21.92 43.30
C GLU A 39 33.37 20.77 43.18
N GLN A 40 34.59 21.01 43.68
CA GLN A 40 35.88 20.59 43.11
C GLN A 40 36.59 19.42 43.84
N THR A 41 37.24 18.54 43.04
CA THR A 41 38.62 17.95 43.17
C THR A 41 39.04 17.00 44.32
N PRO A 42 40.20 16.29 44.25
CA PRO A 42 40.98 15.67 43.13
C PRO A 42 41.37 14.19 43.47
N THR A 43 41.81 13.29 42.58
CA THR A 43 43.15 13.15 41.94
C THR A 43 43.17 11.86 41.10
N GLY A 44 43.83 11.86 39.93
CA GLY A 44 44.22 10.61 39.23
C GLY A 44 44.24 10.71 37.71
N PHE A 45 45.37 11.12 37.15
CA PHE A 45 45.65 11.28 35.72
C PHE A 45 45.38 10.00 34.89
N ILE A 46 44.45 10.09 33.93
CA ILE A 46 44.61 9.48 32.58
C ILE A 46 44.05 10.49 31.57
N ARG A 47 44.92 11.01 30.70
CA ARG A 47 44.53 11.79 29.51
C ARG A 47 43.48 11.01 28.70
N ARG A 48 42.22 11.46 28.74
CA ARG A 48 41.24 11.11 27.71
C ARG A 48 41.02 12.34 26.85
N ASN A 49 41.09 12.13 25.53
CA ASN A 49 40.83 13.14 24.51
C ASN A 49 39.48 13.82 24.74
N ALA A 50 39.51 15.00 25.33
CA ALA A 50 38.37 15.89 25.50
C ALA A 50 38.08 16.58 24.15
N GLY A 51 37.44 15.86 23.24
CA GLY A 51 37.08 16.39 21.91
C GLY A 51 35.82 15.80 21.27
N GLU A 52 35.38 14.60 21.67
CA GLU A 52 34.33 13.88 20.91
C GLU A 52 32.88 14.14 21.37
N ASN A 53 32.65 14.77 22.52
CA ASN A 53 31.30 14.83 23.12
C ASN A 53 30.42 16.03 22.74
N LYS A 54 30.80 16.88 21.76
CA LYS A 54 30.04 18.11 21.43
C LYS A 54 29.26 18.10 20.12
N ARG A 55 29.27 17.02 19.33
CA ARG A 55 28.48 16.97 18.09
C ARG A 55 27.08 16.39 18.35
N PRO A 56 26.00 17.02 17.84
CA PRO A 56 24.66 16.42 17.89
C PRO A 56 24.69 15.10 17.12
N GLY A 57 24.19 14.04 17.74
CA GLY A 57 24.24 12.69 17.17
C GLY A 57 23.17 11.80 17.79
N ILE A 58 22.63 10.89 16.99
CA ILE A 58 21.58 9.96 17.41
C ILE A 58 22.21 8.86 18.27
N VAL A 59 21.58 8.56 19.41
CA VAL A 59 21.95 7.44 20.27
C VAL A 59 20.78 6.46 20.28
N ILE A 60 21.05 5.21 19.93
CA ILE A 60 20.10 4.12 20.03
C ILE A 60 20.37 3.43 21.37
N HIS A 61 19.42 3.53 22.31
CA HIS A 61 19.61 3.12 23.71
C HIS A 61 19.48 1.61 23.94
N TRP A 62 18.77 0.91 23.05
CA TRP A 62 18.54 -0.53 23.12
C TRP A 62 18.84 -1.20 21.77
N SER A 63 19.30 -2.44 21.78
CA SER A 63 19.58 -3.18 20.55
C SER A 63 19.37 -4.67 20.72
N ASP A 64 18.82 -5.31 19.69
CA ASP A 64 18.71 -6.77 19.59
C ASP A 64 19.95 -7.42 18.96
N GLY A 65 21.05 -6.68 18.80
CA GLY A 65 22.22 -7.14 18.08
C GLY A 65 22.88 -8.38 18.70
N ASP A 66 23.17 -9.37 17.87
CA ASP A 66 23.83 -10.62 18.21
C ASP A 66 25.22 -10.73 17.54
N PRO A 67 26.32 -10.50 18.29
CA PRO A 67 27.68 -10.65 17.77
C PRO A 67 28.01 -12.06 17.26
N SER A 68 27.29 -13.10 17.69
CA SER A 68 27.51 -14.46 17.19
C SER A 68 27.12 -14.61 15.71
N SER A 69 26.35 -13.66 15.19
CA SER A 69 25.99 -13.55 13.78
C SER A 69 27.15 -13.09 12.89
N PHE A 70 28.29 -12.67 13.46
CA PHE A 70 29.40 -12.12 12.68
C PHE A 70 30.09 -13.22 11.86
N PRO A 71 30.68 -12.87 10.69
CA PRO A 71 31.51 -13.83 9.97
C PRO A 71 32.68 -14.28 10.87
N SER A 72 32.98 -15.58 10.83
CA SER A 72 34.02 -16.22 11.65
C SER A 72 34.81 -17.25 10.84
N GLY A 73 36.00 -17.63 11.34
CA GLY A 73 36.82 -18.68 10.73
C GLY A 73 37.29 -18.30 9.32
N GLU A 74 37.15 -19.23 8.38
CA GLU A 74 37.57 -19.05 6.98
C GLU A 74 36.93 -17.84 6.28
N LEU A 75 35.76 -17.37 6.75
CA LEU A 75 35.12 -16.17 6.20
C LEU A 75 35.89 -14.88 6.51
N LEU A 76 36.85 -14.90 7.43
CA LEU A 76 37.73 -13.77 7.74
C LEU A 76 39.12 -13.94 7.12
N ASN A 77 39.38 -15.04 6.41
CA ASN A 77 40.70 -15.38 5.91
C ASN A 77 40.95 -14.72 4.54
N PRO A 78 41.90 -13.76 4.42
CA PRO A 78 42.16 -13.06 3.17
C PRO A 78 42.96 -13.89 2.15
N GLN A 79 43.34 -15.13 2.50
CA GLN A 79 44.14 -15.99 1.65
C GLN A 79 43.40 -16.38 0.37
N THR A 80 44.17 -16.50 -0.71
CA THR A 80 43.64 -16.92 -2.01
C THR A 80 43.48 -18.44 -2.01
N THR A 81 42.32 -18.94 -2.40
CA THR A 81 42.10 -20.38 -2.58
C THR A 81 42.90 -20.91 -3.77
N ALA A 82 43.12 -22.22 -3.85
CA ALA A 82 43.95 -22.85 -4.89
C ALA A 82 43.45 -22.56 -6.34
N ASP A 83 42.18 -22.20 -6.51
CA ASP A 83 41.54 -21.81 -7.77
C ASP A 83 41.70 -20.30 -8.11
N GLY A 84 42.46 -19.56 -7.31
CA GLY A 84 42.70 -18.13 -7.50
C GLY A 84 41.55 -17.22 -7.03
N THR A 85 40.50 -17.77 -6.42
CA THR A 85 39.38 -16.97 -5.91
C THR A 85 39.61 -16.48 -4.48
N ARG A 86 38.92 -15.40 -4.10
CA ARG A 86 38.93 -14.82 -2.75
C ARG A 86 37.52 -14.40 -2.40
N SER A 87 37.08 -14.73 -1.19
CA SER A 87 35.80 -14.26 -0.62
C SER A 87 35.89 -14.20 0.90
N TYR A 88 36.19 -13.02 1.43
CA TYR A 88 36.37 -12.83 2.87
C TYR A 88 35.79 -11.49 3.34
N PHE A 89 35.56 -11.39 4.64
CA PHE A 89 35.03 -10.22 5.30
C PHE A 89 36.09 -9.56 6.17
N THR A 90 36.19 -8.23 6.09
CA THR A 90 37.01 -7.44 7.00
C THR A 90 36.12 -6.50 7.78
N LYS A 91 36.23 -6.52 9.11
CA LYS A 91 35.49 -5.57 9.95
C LYS A 91 36.00 -4.15 9.71
N ILE A 92 35.09 -3.23 9.40
CA ILE A 92 35.44 -1.82 9.23
C ILE A 92 35.46 -1.17 10.62
N LEU A 93 36.62 -0.64 11.00
CA LEU A 93 36.84 0.01 12.29
C LEU A 93 36.28 1.44 12.33
N ARG A 94 36.09 1.97 13.54
CA ARG A 94 35.39 3.26 13.76
C ARG A 94 36.13 4.47 13.19
N ASP A 95 37.45 4.39 13.12
CA ASP A 95 38.36 5.39 12.57
C ASP A 95 38.37 5.42 11.03
N ASN A 96 37.79 4.42 10.37
CA ASN A 96 37.66 4.40 8.93
C ASN A 96 36.60 5.43 8.45
N PRO A 97 36.91 6.30 7.47
CA PRO A 97 35.93 7.25 6.92
C PRO A 97 34.64 6.61 6.40
N LEU A 98 34.74 5.39 5.85
CA LEU A 98 33.59 4.63 5.36
C LEU A 98 32.62 4.25 6.49
N HIS A 99 33.15 3.95 7.69
CA HIS A 99 32.33 3.69 8.88
C HIS A 99 31.55 4.94 9.27
N THR A 100 32.22 6.10 9.33
CA THR A 100 31.58 7.37 9.67
C THR A 100 30.52 7.76 8.63
N GLY A 101 30.80 7.58 7.34
CA GLY A 101 29.83 7.82 6.25
C GLY A 101 28.60 6.92 6.35
N TYR A 102 28.76 5.66 6.74
CA TYR A 102 27.64 4.75 7.01
C TYR A 102 26.77 5.25 8.17
N LEU A 103 27.37 5.67 9.28
CA LEU A 103 26.62 6.20 10.43
C LEU A 103 25.86 7.48 10.11
N GLN A 104 26.44 8.37 9.29
CA GLN A 104 25.77 9.55 8.75
C GLN A 104 24.58 9.16 7.87
N LYS A 105 24.78 8.20 6.95
CA LYS A 105 23.72 7.80 6.03
C LYS A 105 22.55 7.14 6.76
N ILE A 106 22.81 6.29 7.74
CA ILE A 106 21.74 5.69 8.57
C ILE A 106 20.99 6.78 9.33
N ALA A 107 21.69 7.72 9.98
CA ALA A 107 21.06 8.82 10.71
C ALA A 107 20.19 9.70 9.81
N GLN A 108 20.67 10.03 8.60
CA GLN A 108 19.90 10.76 7.60
C GLN A 108 18.58 10.03 7.28
N LEU A 109 18.65 8.73 6.97
CA LEU A 109 17.47 7.93 6.63
C LEU A 109 16.47 7.82 7.81
N MET A 110 16.98 7.74 9.04
CA MET A 110 16.13 7.75 10.24
C MET A 110 15.37 9.08 10.39
N ILE A 111 16.06 10.21 10.20
CA ILE A 111 15.46 11.54 10.29
C ILE A 111 14.42 11.75 9.19
N GLU A 112 14.77 11.43 7.94
CA GLU A 112 13.87 11.52 6.79
C GLU A 112 12.59 10.70 7.05
N SER A 113 12.73 9.47 7.56
CA SER A 113 11.58 8.63 7.88
C SER A 113 10.69 9.19 8.99
N GLU A 114 11.23 9.80 10.05
CA GLU A 114 10.42 10.38 11.12
C GLU A 114 9.74 11.70 10.69
N ILE A 115 10.41 12.51 9.85
CA ILE A 115 9.79 13.68 9.22
C ILE A 115 8.61 13.26 8.35
N SER A 116 8.76 12.23 7.52
CA SER A 116 7.67 11.68 6.71
C SER A 116 6.50 11.13 7.55
N ARG A 117 6.73 10.80 8.83
CA ARG A 117 5.70 10.38 9.79
C ARG A 117 5.06 11.57 10.53
N GLY A 118 5.35 12.80 10.13
CA GLY A 118 4.79 14.02 10.71
C GLY A 118 5.41 14.42 12.05
N LYS A 119 6.58 13.87 12.41
CA LYS A 119 7.30 14.33 13.61
C LYS A 119 7.95 15.68 13.30
N ASP A 120 7.66 16.66 14.15
CA ASP A 120 8.39 17.92 14.13
C ASP A 120 9.79 17.71 14.70
N LEU A 121 10.78 17.73 13.81
CA LEU A 121 12.21 17.70 14.14
C LEU A 121 12.88 19.04 13.83
N SER A 122 12.15 20.16 13.91
CA SER A 122 12.65 21.54 13.71
C SER A 122 13.84 21.91 14.60
N VAL A 123 14.08 21.17 15.68
CA VAL A 123 15.28 21.25 16.53
C VAL A 123 16.58 20.88 15.78
N ILE A 124 16.49 20.12 14.68
CA ILE A 124 17.62 19.77 13.83
C ILE A 124 17.82 20.88 12.78
N PRO A 125 18.94 21.62 12.81
CA PRO A 125 19.19 22.66 11.81
C PRO A 125 19.22 22.08 10.39
N LYS A 126 18.58 22.78 9.45
CA LYS A 126 18.59 22.41 8.02
C LYS A 126 20.04 22.36 7.53
N GLY A 127 20.51 21.19 7.09
CA GLY A 127 21.90 20.96 6.66
C GLY A 127 22.88 20.51 7.75
N ALA A 128 22.41 20.25 8.97
CA ALA A 128 23.26 19.68 10.02
C ALA A 128 23.75 18.27 9.65
N SER A 129 25.06 18.03 9.71
CA SER A 129 25.65 16.70 9.55
C SER A 129 25.47 15.89 10.83
N ILE A 130 24.32 15.22 10.95
CA ILE A 130 24.00 14.31 12.06
C ILE A 130 24.44 12.90 11.69
N ALA A 131 25.06 12.22 12.65
CA ALA A 131 25.41 10.81 12.56
C ALA A 131 24.89 10.06 13.79
N LEU A 132 24.79 8.74 13.68
CA LEU A 132 24.75 7.90 14.87
C LEU A 132 26.05 8.10 15.67
N LYS A 133 25.98 8.20 17.00
CA LYS A 133 27.20 8.27 17.84
C LYS A 133 28.01 6.97 17.78
N SER A 134 27.34 5.85 17.57
CA SER A 134 27.95 4.53 17.35
C SER A 134 26.95 3.60 16.66
N MET A 135 27.44 2.51 16.07
CA MET A 135 26.57 1.37 15.72
C MET A 135 25.81 0.88 16.97
N PRO A 136 24.56 0.41 16.82
CA PRO A 136 23.84 -0.27 17.91
C PRO A 136 24.64 -1.43 18.49
N LYS A 137 24.46 -1.70 19.78
CA LYS A 137 25.19 -2.76 20.49
C LYS A 137 24.96 -4.10 19.77
N GLY A 138 26.04 -4.81 19.46
CA GLY A 138 25.97 -6.10 18.77
C GLY A 138 25.91 -6.03 17.24
N TYR A 139 25.91 -4.84 16.66
CA TYR A 139 26.04 -4.64 15.21
C TYR A 139 27.44 -4.15 14.82
N ALA A 140 27.90 -4.55 13.63
CA ALA A 140 29.17 -4.10 13.06
C ALA A 140 29.12 -4.05 11.53
N ILE A 141 29.90 -3.12 10.96
CA ILE A 141 30.04 -2.94 9.52
C ILE A 141 31.24 -3.78 9.04
N PHE A 142 31.07 -4.50 7.94
CA PHE A 142 32.09 -5.32 7.31
C PHE A 142 32.21 -4.97 5.83
N ASP A 143 33.41 -5.05 5.31
CA ASP A 143 33.69 -5.05 3.87
C ASP A 143 33.81 -6.50 3.38
N HIS A 144 32.98 -6.87 2.40
CA HIS A 144 33.02 -8.17 1.74
C HIS A 144 33.84 -8.05 0.45
N CYS A 145 35.05 -8.60 0.49
CA CYS A 145 35.95 -8.64 -0.65
C CYS A 145 35.71 -9.93 -1.45
N THR A 146 35.43 -9.81 -2.75
CA THR A 146 35.24 -10.96 -3.66
C THR A 146 36.02 -10.81 -4.97
N ASN A 147 36.60 -11.90 -5.45
CA ASN A 147 37.13 -12.00 -6.81
C ASN A 147 36.49 -13.20 -7.54
N LYS A 148 36.03 -12.98 -8.77
CA LYS A 148 35.23 -13.96 -9.52
C LYS A 148 36.04 -14.79 -10.53
N GLN A 149 37.27 -14.40 -10.89
CA GLN A 149 38.10 -15.18 -11.83
C GLN A 149 39.61 -15.00 -11.57
N PRO A 150 40.43 -16.07 -11.69
CA PRO A 150 41.88 -15.93 -11.69
C PRO A 150 42.34 -15.06 -12.86
N GLY A 151 43.05 -13.96 -12.58
CA GLY A 151 43.63 -13.06 -13.59
C GLY A 151 42.82 -11.79 -13.92
N VAL A 152 41.65 -11.55 -13.28
CA VAL A 152 40.92 -10.27 -13.43
C VAL A 152 41.38 -9.26 -12.36
N ALA A 153 41.71 -8.04 -12.81
CA ALA A 153 42.64 -7.13 -12.15
C ALA A 153 42.15 -6.37 -10.89
N LYS A 154 40.90 -6.52 -10.42
CA LYS A 154 40.43 -5.80 -9.21
C LYS A 154 39.43 -6.60 -8.38
N ASP A 155 39.68 -6.64 -7.08
CA ASP A 155 38.75 -7.18 -6.09
C ASP A 155 37.48 -6.31 -6.04
N LYS A 156 36.32 -6.97 -5.92
CA LYS A 156 35.02 -6.32 -5.71
C LYS A 156 34.76 -6.21 -4.22
N HIS A 157 34.53 -4.99 -3.76
CA HIS A 157 34.23 -4.66 -2.36
C HIS A 157 32.74 -4.34 -2.20
N GLU A 158 32.08 -4.98 -1.23
CA GLU A 158 30.69 -4.73 -0.85
C GLU A 158 30.58 -4.51 0.67
N THR A 159 30.22 -3.30 1.07
CA THR A 159 30.01 -3.00 2.50
C THR A 159 28.66 -3.54 2.98
N CYS A 160 28.64 -4.14 4.16
CA CYS A 160 27.45 -4.76 4.75
C CYS A 160 27.45 -4.63 6.27
N ILE A 161 26.30 -4.87 6.90
CA ILE A 161 26.10 -4.78 8.35
C ILE A 161 25.66 -6.15 8.88
N PHE A 162 26.40 -6.69 9.84
CA PHE A 162 26.06 -7.90 10.59
C PHE A 162 25.63 -7.55 12.01
N GLY A 163 24.93 -8.48 12.66
CA GLY A 163 24.41 -8.36 14.02
C GLY A 163 22.94 -8.71 14.16
N HIS A 164 22.21 -8.94 13.06
CA HIS A 164 20.79 -9.28 13.17
C HIS A 164 20.60 -10.71 13.74
N PRO A 165 19.69 -10.94 14.69
CA PRO A 165 19.47 -12.26 15.31
C PRO A 165 19.11 -13.40 14.36
N SER A 166 18.69 -13.10 13.13
CA SER A 166 18.47 -14.11 12.08
C SER A 166 19.76 -14.68 11.48
N GLY A 167 20.94 -14.18 11.84
CA GLY A 167 22.21 -14.58 11.22
C GLY A 167 22.49 -13.94 9.86
N ARG A 168 21.53 -13.20 9.30
CA ARG A 168 21.64 -12.58 7.97
C ARG A 168 22.25 -11.17 8.07
N LYS A 169 22.93 -10.74 7.00
CA LYS A 169 23.50 -9.39 6.86
C LYS A 169 22.56 -8.45 6.12
N PHE A 170 22.55 -7.17 6.51
CA PHE A 170 22.03 -6.08 5.71
C PHE A 170 23.10 -5.63 4.70
N ARG A 171 22.74 -5.37 3.45
CA ARG A 171 23.70 -5.04 2.37
C ARG A 171 23.91 -3.54 2.18
N SER A 172 23.16 -2.71 2.89
CA SER A 172 23.23 -1.25 2.76
C SER A 172 22.65 -0.54 3.99
N PRO A 173 22.93 0.77 4.15
CA PRO A 173 22.23 1.62 5.12
C PRO A 173 20.70 1.63 4.93
N GLN A 174 20.23 1.57 3.68
CA GLN A 174 18.82 1.59 3.33
C GLN A 174 18.09 0.35 3.86
N GLU A 175 18.70 -0.83 3.76
CA GLU A 175 18.12 -2.05 4.30
C GLU A 175 18.11 -2.06 5.85
N PHE A 176 19.10 -1.42 6.48
CA PHE A 176 19.24 -1.40 7.93
C PHE A 176 18.41 -0.30 8.61
N ALA A 177 18.19 0.84 7.96
CA ALA A 177 17.52 1.99 8.57
C ALA A 177 16.14 1.67 9.17
N PRO A 178 15.23 0.88 8.53
CA PRO A 178 13.97 0.50 9.15
C PRO A 178 14.15 -0.27 10.48
N HIS A 179 15.18 -1.10 10.57
CA HIS A 179 15.52 -1.83 11.80
C HIS A 179 16.08 -0.90 12.88
N ALA A 180 16.92 0.06 12.49
CA ALA A 180 17.44 1.08 13.40
C ALA A 180 16.35 1.99 13.96
N ILE A 181 15.37 2.38 13.14
CA ILE A 181 14.19 3.15 13.58
C ILE A 181 13.37 2.34 14.59
N TRP A 182 13.10 1.07 14.29
CA TRP A 182 12.37 0.18 15.21
C TRP A 182 13.09 0.05 16.56
N MET A 183 14.40 -0.20 16.59
CA MET A 183 15.18 -0.24 17.84
C MET A 183 15.12 1.09 18.63
N ALA A 184 15.01 2.22 17.92
CA ALA A 184 14.99 3.54 18.55
C ALA A 184 13.60 3.99 19.03
N THR A 185 12.52 3.44 18.47
CA THR A 185 11.15 4.01 18.63
C THR A 185 10.09 3.03 19.12
N SER A 186 10.30 1.71 19.01
CA SER A 186 9.36 0.69 19.50
C SER A 186 9.43 0.62 21.03
N PRO A 187 8.31 0.85 21.76
CA PRO A 187 8.32 0.82 23.23
C PRO A 187 8.48 -0.58 23.83
N ASP A 188 7.91 -1.58 23.17
CA ASP A 188 7.88 -2.99 23.61
C ASP A 188 8.99 -3.83 22.95
N HIS A 189 9.66 -3.28 21.95
CA HIS A 189 10.64 -3.97 21.11
C HIS A 189 10.08 -5.28 20.53
N ASP A 190 8.79 -5.28 20.15
CA ASP A 190 8.21 -6.40 19.42
C ASP A 190 8.71 -6.40 17.97
N ARG A 191 9.43 -7.47 17.61
CA ARG A 191 10.02 -7.64 16.28
C ARG A 191 8.97 -7.77 15.18
N SER A 192 7.72 -8.15 15.51
CA SER A 192 6.62 -8.21 14.53
C SER A 192 6.27 -6.83 13.95
N GLN A 193 6.53 -5.77 14.72
CA GLN A 193 6.30 -4.38 14.33
C GLN A 193 7.45 -3.80 13.48
N CYS A 194 8.56 -4.54 13.33
CA CYS A 194 9.72 -4.09 12.56
C CYS A 194 9.48 -4.27 11.06
N LYS A 195 9.67 -3.18 10.30
CA LYS A 195 9.46 -3.13 8.84
C LYS A 195 10.70 -3.51 8.03
N CYS A 196 11.78 -3.97 8.66
CA CYS A 196 12.98 -4.34 7.91
C CYS A 196 12.79 -5.68 7.18
N GLU A 197 13.53 -5.87 6.08
CA GLU A 197 13.44 -7.10 5.28
C GLU A 197 13.84 -8.36 6.03
N LEU A 198 14.66 -8.23 7.07
CA LEU A 198 15.12 -9.37 7.89
C LEU A 198 14.13 -9.76 8.99
N CYS A 199 13.21 -8.88 9.38
CA CYS A 199 12.14 -9.16 10.35
C CYS A 199 10.80 -9.52 9.68
N SER A 200 10.58 -9.03 8.46
CA SER A 200 9.37 -9.33 7.69
C SER A 200 9.22 -10.84 7.43
N VAL A 201 8.01 -11.37 7.61
CA VAL A 201 7.64 -12.82 7.69
C VAL A 201 8.21 -13.73 6.59
N LYS A 202 8.70 -13.19 5.46
CA LYS A 202 9.46 -13.94 4.44
C LYS A 202 10.81 -14.48 4.93
N SER A 203 11.36 -13.98 6.05
CA SER A 203 12.72 -14.30 6.53
C SER A 203 12.80 -15.27 7.72
N MET A 204 11.69 -15.54 8.41
CA MET A 204 11.67 -16.24 9.71
C MET A 204 11.54 -17.78 9.58
N GLY A 205 11.45 -18.32 8.36
CA GLY A 205 11.18 -19.74 8.09
C GLY A 205 12.40 -20.66 7.86
N LEU A 206 13.63 -20.25 8.19
CA LEU A 206 14.82 -21.07 7.95
C LEU A 206 15.73 -21.18 9.17
N HIS A 207 15.26 -21.86 10.21
CA HIS A 207 16.15 -22.58 11.11
C HIS A 207 16.08 -24.08 10.83
N ARG A 208 17.22 -24.62 10.40
CA ARG A 208 17.58 -26.05 10.25
C ARG A 208 16.78 -26.89 9.24
N SER A 209 17.27 -26.88 8.01
CA SER A 209 17.66 -28.15 7.37
C SER A 209 18.74 -27.89 6.32
N ARG A 210 19.75 -28.77 6.33
CA ARG A 210 20.94 -28.76 5.49
C ARG A 210 20.52 -28.95 4.02
N ALA A 211 20.09 -27.88 3.35
CA ALA A 211 19.64 -27.94 1.97
C ALA A 211 20.83 -27.75 1.01
N LYS A 212 20.94 -28.71 0.09
CA LYS A 212 21.83 -28.72 -1.08
C LYS A 212 21.85 -27.34 -1.74
N ARG A 213 23.04 -26.94 -2.22
CA ARG A 213 23.26 -25.78 -3.10
C ARG A 213 22.23 -25.81 -4.25
N SER A 214 21.12 -25.08 -4.12
CA SER A 214 20.30 -24.74 -5.27
C SER A 214 20.94 -23.52 -5.90
N THR A 215 21.55 -23.73 -7.06
CA THR A 215 21.77 -22.69 -8.06
C THR A 215 20.56 -21.76 -8.11
N GLY A 216 20.80 -20.45 -8.08
CA GLY A 216 19.75 -19.43 -8.02
C GLY A 216 18.69 -19.71 -9.08
N LYS A 217 17.52 -20.16 -8.63
CA LYS A 217 16.39 -20.44 -9.50
C LYS A 217 15.90 -19.09 -9.99
N LYS A 218 16.24 -18.72 -11.23
CA LYS A 218 15.64 -17.58 -11.91
C LYS A 218 14.12 -17.76 -11.80
N MET A 219 13.42 -16.73 -11.35
CA MET A 219 11.95 -16.74 -11.35
C MET A 219 11.48 -17.04 -12.77
N THR A 220 10.48 -17.90 -12.90
CA THR A 220 9.85 -18.14 -14.20
C THR A 220 9.13 -16.88 -14.67
N GLU A 221 8.91 -16.73 -15.96
CA GLU A 221 8.15 -15.60 -16.51
C GLU A 221 6.77 -15.46 -15.85
N ALA A 222 6.12 -16.58 -15.54
CA ALA A 222 4.85 -16.60 -14.81
C ALA A 222 4.96 -16.03 -13.39
N GLN A 223 6.07 -16.32 -12.69
CA GLN A 223 6.33 -15.76 -11.36
C GLN A 223 6.65 -14.26 -11.44
N ILE A 224 7.38 -13.82 -12.47
CA ILE A 224 7.69 -12.40 -12.71
C ILE A 224 6.40 -11.64 -13.00
N MET A 225 5.56 -12.16 -13.91
CA MET A 225 4.27 -11.55 -14.24
C MET A 225 3.35 -11.48 -13.02
N LYS A 226 3.28 -12.56 -12.22
CA LYS A 226 2.47 -12.58 -10.99
C LYS A 226 2.93 -11.50 -9.99
N GLU A 227 4.23 -11.37 -9.79
CA GLU A 227 4.78 -10.35 -8.89
C GLU A 227 4.58 -8.93 -9.44
N ALA A 228 4.75 -8.72 -10.74
CA ALA A 228 4.47 -7.43 -11.37
C ALA A 228 3.00 -7.03 -11.23
N THR A 229 2.06 -7.97 -11.44
CA THR A 229 0.62 -7.73 -11.21
C THR A 229 0.34 -7.38 -9.76
N ARG A 230 0.97 -8.07 -8.79
CA ARG A 230 0.83 -7.78 -7.36
C ARG A 230 1.32 -6.37 -7.02
N LEU A 231 2.48 -5.96 -7.54
CA LEU A 231 3.03 -4.62 -7.31
C LEU A 231 2.16 -3.52 -7.93
N LEU A 232 1.61 -3.76 -9.13
CA LEU A 232 0.68 -2.82 -9.76
C LEU A 232 -0.62 -2.68 -8.95
N ALA A 233 -1.17 -3.79 -8.45
CA ALA A 233 -2.36 -3.77 -7.59
C ALA A 233 -2.08 -3.04 -6.26
N GLU A 234 -0.92 -3.29 -5.66
CA GLU A 234 -0.50 -2.62 -4.43
C GLU A 234 -0.38 -1.10 -4.61
N GLU A 235 0.19 -0.66 -5.74
CA GLU A 235 0.30 0.76 -6.09
C GLU A 235 -1.06 1.38 -6.39
N GLU A 236 -1.92 0.69 -7.15
CA GLU A 236 -3.27 1.16 -7.46
C GLU A 236 -4.08 1.37 -6.17
N ARG A 237 -4.03 0.42 -5.23
CA ARG A 237 -4.66 0.53 -3.91
C ARG A 237 -4.15 1.73 -3.12
N LYS A 238 -2.82 1.94 -3.08
CA LYS A 238 -2.23 3.08 -2.38
C LYS A 238 -2.68 4.41 -2.98
N GLN A 239 -2.77 4.47 -4.31
CA GLN A 239 -3.25 5.66 -5.01
C GLN A 239 -4.75 5.89 -4.76
N ASP A 240 -5.58 4.85 -4.81
CA ASP A 240 -7.02 4.93 -4.51
C ASP A 240 -7.31 5.44 -3.09
N ALA A 241 -6.44 5.11 -2.13
CA ALA A 241 -6.58 5.56 -0.75
C ALA A 241 -6.20 7.04 -0.51
N LYS A 242 -5.48 7.70 -1.44
CA LYS A 242 -5.05 9.10 -1.27
C LYS A 242 -6.26 10.04 -1.28
N ILE A 243 -6.18 11.13 -0.50
CA ILE A 243 -7.15 12.24 -0.59
C ILE A 243 -7.00 12.89 -1.97
N GLY A 244 -8.11 13.12 -2.66
CA GLY A 244 -8.13 13.70 -4.00
C GLY A 244 -7.78 12.74 -5.13
N ALA A 245 -7.59 11.43 -4.88
CA ALA A 245 -7.49 10.48 -6.00
C ALA A 245 -8.82 10.35 -6.74
N PRO A 246 -8.78 10.02 -8.04
CA PRO A 246 -9.97 9.87 -8.86
C PRO A 246 -10.98 8.90 -8.22
N TRP A 247 -12.28 9.22 -8.27
CA TRP A 247 -13.31 8.45 -7.57
C TRP A 247 -13.67 7.14 -8.24
N TYR A 248 -13.66 7.14 -9.57
CA TYR A 248 -13.93 5.98 -10.42
C TYR A 248 -12.63 5.24 -10.76
N ARG A 249 -12.71 3.92 -10.80
CA ARG A 249 -11.54 3.03 -10.87
C ARG A 249 -11.55 2.22 -12.15
N THR A 250 -10.34 1.86 -12.58
CA THR A 250 -10.19 1.00 -13.75
C THR A 250 -10.91 -0.32 -13.55
N GLY A 251 -11.79 -0.66 -14.49
CA GLY A 251 -12.61 -1.86 -14.45
C GLY A 251 -14.04 -1.67 -13.92
N GLU A 252 -14.38 -0.47 -13.43
CA GLU A 252 -15.73 -0.16 -12.97
C GLU A 252 -16.69 0.08 -14.14
N VAL A 253 -17.97 -0.19 -13.88
CA VAL A 253 -19.07 0.27 -14.72
C VAL A 253 -19.64 1.52 -14.06
N VAL A 254 -19.81 2.57 -14.86
CA VAL A 254 -20.30 3.88 -14.44
C VAL A 254 -21.38 4.35 -15.42
N ARG A 255 -22.04 5.46 -15.10
CA ARG A 255 -22.87 6.16 -16.10
C ARG A 255 -22.12 7.38 -16.59
N HIS A 256 -22.11 7.57 -17.90
CA HIS A 256 -21.52 8.73 -18.55
C HIS A 256 -22.61 9.70 -19.02
N ARG A 257 -22.44 10.98 -18.73
CA ARG A 257 -23.33 12.05 -19.18
C ARG A 257 -23.10 12.37 -20.65
N VAL A 258 -24.11 12.14 -21.47
CA VAL A 258 -24.10 12.53 -22.88
C VAL A 258 -24.92 13.81 -23.04
N ARG A 259 -24.21 14.90 -23.34
CA ARG A 259 -24.82 16.21 -23.54
C ARG A 259 -25.38 16.32 -24.96
N ARG A 260 -26.66 16.65 -25.10
CA ARG A 260 -27.33 16.80 -26.40
C ARG A 260 -27.86 18.22 -26.56
N PRO A 261 -27.33 19.02 -27.51
CA PRO A 261 -27.82 20.37 -27.74
C PRO A 261 -29.33 20.39 -28.02
N GLY A 262 -30.09 21.14 -27.22
CA GLY A 262 -31.53 21.29 -27.38
C GLY A 262 -32.38 20.08 -26.93
N GLN A 263 -31.78 19.11 -26.24
CA GLN A 263 -32.48 17.99 -25.60
C GLN A 263 -31.97 17.80 -24.18
N ASP A 264 -32.73 17.05 -23.37
CA ASP A 264 -32.23 16.64 -22.07
C ASP A 264 -31.04 15.70 -22.22
N ASP A 265 -30.06 15.90 -21.35
CA ASP A 265 -28.92 15.02 -21.20
C ASP A 265 -29.39 13.62 -20.85
N TYR A 266 -28.67 12.61 -21.35
CA TYR A 266 -28.94 11.23 -20.99
C TYR A 266 -27.68 10.56 -20.46
N TRP A 267 -27.87 9.46 -19.74
CA TRP A 267 -26.81 8.77 -19.01
C TRP A 267 -26.62 7.36 -19.56
N GLU A 268 -25.56 7.15 -20.33
CA GLU A 268 -25.27 5.85 -20.94
C GLU A 268 -24.34 5.00 -20.06
N PRO A 269 -24.47 3.66 -20.08
CA PRO A 269 -23.52 2.76 -19.42
C PRO A 269 -22.12 2.87 -20.05
N ALA A 270 -21.11 3.01 -19.19
CA ALA A 270 -19.72 3.11 -19.59
C ALA A 270 -18.81 2.22 -18.73
N PHE A 271 -17.74 1.71 -19.32
CA PHE A 271 -16.68 0.98 -18.62
C PHE A 271 -15.46 1.87 -18.46
N VAL A 272 -14.94 2.00 -17.24
CA VAL A 272 -13.74 2.78 -16.96
C VAL A 272 -12.51 2.00 -17.42
N ASN A 273 -11.99 2.35 -18.60
CA ASN A 273 -10.83 1.69 -19.19
C ASN A 273 -9.53 2.24 -18.59
N GLN A 274 -9.47 3.55 -18.33
CA GLN A 274 -8.36 4.20 -17.64
C GLN A 274 -8.86 5.39 -16.81
N ARG A 275 -8.13 5.68 -15.75
CA ARG A 275 -8.34 6.84 -14.88
C ARG A 275 -7.18 7.84 -15.08
N PRO A 276 -7.40 9.12 -14.73
CA PRO A 276 -6.32 10.10 -14.78
C PRO A 276 -5.22 9.79 -13.76
N SER A 277 -3.98 10.13 -14.09
CA SER A 277 -2.85 9.87 -13.21
C SER A 277 -2.86 10.86 -12.04
N LEU A 278 -2.81 10.35 -10.81
CA LEU A 278 -2.34 11.17 -9.69
C LEU A 278 -0.85 11.37 -9.86
N TYR A 279 -0.48 12.47 -10.49
CA TYR A 279 0.87 12.96 -10.35
C TYR A 279 1.03 13.41 -8.90
N ASP A 280 1.80 12.63 -8.15
CA ASP A 280 2.36 13.08 -6.88
C ASP A 280 2.99 14.47 -7.08
N ASN A 281 3.18 15.22 -6.00
CA ASN A 281 3.73 16.59 -6.01
C ASN A 281 5.17 16.72 -6.57
N GLU A 282 5.56 15.86 -7.52
CA GLU A 282 6.71 16.05 -8.39
C GLU A 282 6.59 17.40 -9.11
N PRO A 283 7.62 18.25 -8.98
CA PRO A 283 7.64 19.55 -9.62
C PRO A 283 7.57 19.35 -11.13
N VAL A 284 6.60 20.01 -11.76
CA VAL A 284 6.42 19.94 -13.20
C VAL A 284 7.59 20.64 -13.86
N VAL A 285 8.31 19.91 -14.71
CA VAL A 285 9.54 20.39 -15.35
C VAL A 285 9.27 21.24 -16.59
N ASP A 286 8.04 21.26 -17.09
CA ASP A 286 7.66 21.83 -18.39
C ASP A 286 6.16 22.23 -18.44
N ALA A 287 5.84 23.42 -18.98
CA ALA A 287 4.47 23.90 -19.17
C ALA A 287 3.58 22.99 -20.04
N LYS A 288 4.15 22.24 -20.99
CA LYS A 288 3.43 21.22 -21.77
C LYS A 288 3.11 19.98 -20.96
N GLU A 289 3.95 19.64 -19.99
CA GLU A 289 3.65 18.56 -19.04
C GLU A 289 2.58 19.01 -18.05
N GLN A 290 2.56 20.29 -17.66
CA GLN A 290 1.48 20.88 -16.87
C GLN A 290 0.15 20.87 -17.65
N GLU A 291 0.15 21.32 -18.90
CA GLU A 291 -1.03 21.31 -19.77
C GLU A 291 -1.52 19.88 -20.06
N ALA A 292 -0.61 18.91 -20.22
CA ALA A 292 -0.98 17.50 -20.36
C ALA A 292 -1.54 16.88 -19.07
N ARG A 293 -1.07 17.34 -17.89
CA ARG A 293 -1.61 16.95 -16.58
C ARG A 293 -3.01 17.51 -16.34
N GLU A 294 -3.24 18.75 -16.75
CA GLU A 294 -4.50 19.46 -16.59
C GLU A 294 -5.61 18.93 -17.53
N ASN A 295 -5.21 18.28 -18.64
CA ASN A 295 -6.11 17.68 -19.62
C ASN A 295 -6.00 16.13 -19.66
N GLU A 296 -5.63 15.49 -18.55
CA GLU A 296 -5.75 14.03 -18.43
C GLU A 296 -7.05 13.73 -17.69
N GLY A 297 -8.13 13.46 -18.43
CA GLY A 297 -9.40 12.94 -17.90
C GLY A 297 -9.50 11.41 -17.99
N TYR A 298 -10.68 10.90 -17.67
CA TYR A 298 -10.99 9.48 -17.77
C TYR A 298 -11.04 8.97 -19.22
N VAL A 299 -10.68 7.71 -19.41
CA VAL A 299 -10.90 7.00 -20.67
C VAL A 299 -12.00 5.97 -20.47
N LEU A 300 -13.12 6.17 -21.16
CA LEU A 300 -14.32 5.34 -21.03
C LEU A 300 -14.55 4.53 -22.30
N TYR A 301 -15.02 3.30 -22.16
CA TYR A 301 -15.64 2.55 -23.24
C TYR A 301 -17.16 2.63 -23.08
N LEU A 302 -17.82 3.22 -24.08
CA LEU A 302 -19.26 3.46 -24.09
C LEU A 302 -19.97 2.24 -24.69
N TYR A 303 -20.92 1.64 -23.97
CA TYR A 303 -21.52 0.37 -24.43
C TYR A 303 -22.55 0.56 -25.53
N GLU A 304 -23.33 1.65 -25.51
CA GLU A 304 -24.35 1.91 -26.54
C GLU A 304 -23.66 2.25 -27.87
N SER A 305 -22.78 3.24 -27.85
CA SER A 305 -22.05 3.67 -29.05
C SER A 305 -20.90 2.74 -29.47
N LYS A 306 -20.49 1.81 -28.59
CA LYS A 306 -19.34 0.90 -28.77
C LYS A 306 -18.03 1.65 -29.08
N SER A 307 -17.89 2.84 -28.54
CA SER A 307 -16.78 3.75 -28.80
C SER A 307 -15.89 3.95 -27.57
N ILE A 308 -14.70 4.54 -27.76
CA ILE A 308 -13.84 4.94 -26.65
C ILE A 308 -13.83 6.46 -26.60
N LEU A 309 -14.19 7.01 -25.45
CA LEU A 309 -14.08 8.43 -25.15
C LEU A 309 -12.84 8.66 -24.29
N GLN A 310 -12.08 9.71 -24.60
CA GLN A 310 -10.88 10.11 -23.87
C GLN A 310 -11.14 11.46 -23.22
N ASP A 311 -10.35 11.77 -22.19
CA ASP A 311 -10.38 13.06 -21.51
C ASP A 311 -11.78 13.41 -20.95
N VAL A 312 -12.45 12.40 -20.39
CA VAL A 312 -13.77 12.59 -19.77
C VAL A 312 -13.59 13.17 -18.38
N SER A 313 -14.21 14.32 -18.12
CA SER A 313 -14.23 14.95 -16.80
C SER A 313 -14.97 14.09 -15.78
N GLU A 314 -14.53 14.10 -14.52
CA GLU A 314 -15.19 13.38 -13.43
C GLU A 314 -16.64 13.84 -13.22
N GLU A 315 -16.97 15.10 -13.55
CA GLU A 315 -18.33 15.65 -13.46
C GLU A 315 -19.33 15.03 -14.44
N ASP A 316 -18.83 14.43 -15.53
CA ASP A 316 -19.62 13.76 -16.56
C ASP A 316 -19.71 12.25 -16.30
N ILE A 317 -19.40 11.82 -15.08
CA ILE A 317 -19.44 10.44 -14.62
C ILE A 317 -20.20 10.38 -13.30
N MET A 318 -21.10 9.41 -13.16
CA MET A 318 -21.74 9.06 -11.88
C MET A 318 -21.57 7.58 -11.55
N PRO A 319 -21.65 7.18 -10.27
CA PRO A 319 -21.68 5.77 -9.90
C PRO A 319 -22.83 5.06 -10.59
N TRP A 320 -22.63 3.80 -10.99
CA TRP A 320 -23.71 2.96 -11.53
C TRP A 320 -24.94 2.93 -10.63
N LEU A 321 -24.70 2.86 -9.31
CA LEU A 321 -25.70 2.76 -8.27
C LEU A 321 -26.51 4.05 -8.07
N ALA A 322 -26.09 5.18 -8.64
CA ALA A 322 -26.80 6.46 -8.53
C ALA A 322 -28.09 6.52 -9.36
N MET A 323 -28.36 5.49 -10.17
CA MET A 323 -29.54 5.37 -11.02
C MET A 323 -30.17 3.98 -10.88
N PRO A 324 -31.43 3.79 -11.31
CA PRO A 324 -32.01 2.47 -11.45
C PRO A 324 -31.08 1.52 -12.21
N GLN A 325 -30.84 0.34 -11.63
CA GLN A 325 -29.86 -0.63 -12.12
C GLN A 325 -30.41 -1.50 -13.25
N THR A 326 -31.28 -0.92 -14.08
CA THR A 326 -31.82 -1.53 -15.29
C THR A 326 -30.98 -1.11 -16.50
N CYS A 327 -30.69 -2.08 -17.37
CA CYS A 327 -30.00 -1.84 -18.63
C CYS A 327 -30.44 -2.88 -19.66
N GLU A 328 -30.72 -2.45 -20.87
CA GLU A 328 -31.05 -3.36 -21.99
C GLU A 328 -29.80 -4.07 -22.54
N ILE A 329 -28.62 -3.58 -22.19
CA ILE A 329 -27.35 -4.15 -22.64
C ILE A 329 -27.01 -5.32 -21.72
N GLU A 330 -27.35 -6.53 -22.16
CA GLU A 330 -27.09 -7.81 -21.46
C GLU A 330 -25.66 -7.87 -20.90
N LYS A 331 -24.67 -7.49 -21.72
CA LYS A 331 -23.27 -7.48 -21.31
C LYS A 331 -22.97 -6.58 -20.11
N VAL A 332 -23.67 -5.45 -19.97
CA VAL A 332 -23.54 -4.59 -18.79
C VAL A 332 -24.15 -5.30 -17.59
N MET A 333 -25.30 -5.95 -17.77
CA MET A 333 -25.97 -6.72 -16.73
C MET A 333 -25.11 -7.88 -16.21
N ASP A 334 -24.46 -8.65 -17.10
CA ASP A 334 -23.51 -9.71 -16.72
C ASP A 334 -22.41 -9.22 -15.79
N ILE A 335 -21.95 -7.99 -16.02
CA ILE A 335 -20.86 -7.37 -15.26
C ILE A 335 -21.35 -6.86 -13.91
N VAL A 336 -22.50 -6.19 -13.86
CA VAL A 336 -23.02 -5.59 -12.61
C VAL A 336 -23.72 -6.60 -11.70
N GLN A 337 -24.10 -7.77 -12.22
CA GLN A 337 -24.67 -8.88 -11.46
C GLN A 337 -23.62 -9.90 -10.99
N SER A 338 -22.36 -9.76 -11.39
CA SER A 338 -21.28 -10.68 -11.01
C SER A 338 -20.32 -10.07 -10.00
N TRP A 339 -19.52 -10.93 -9.38
CA TRP A 339 -18.46 -10.50 -8.48
C TRP A 339 -17.21 -11.37 -8.63
N SER A 340 -16.05 -10.82 -8.27
CA SER A 340 -14.77 -11.53 -8.31
C SER A 340 -13.76 -10.96 -7.33
N VAL A 341 -12.84 -11.78 -6.84
CA VAL A 341 -11.72 -11.36 -5.98
C VAL A 341 -10.42 -11.27 -6.77
N PHE A 342 -9.54 -10.36 -6.39
CA PHE A 342 -8.23 -10.20 -7.02
C PHE A 342 -7.15 -9.84 -6.00
N ASP A 343 -5.89 -9.86 -6.45
CA ASP A 343 -4.71 -9.63 -5.60
C ASP A 343 -4.70 -10.50 -4.33
N LYS A 344 -4.60 -11.81 -4.54
CA LYS A 344 -4.49 -12.82 -3.48
C LYS A 344 -3.31 -12.50 -2.56
N ASP A 345 -3.59 -12.29 -1.29
CA ASP A 345 -2.57 -11.98 -0.28
C ASP A 345 -1.97 -13.27 0.29
N ARG A 346 -2.75 -14.03 1.07
CA ARG A 346 -2.30 -15.25 1.73
C ARG A 346 -3.40 -16.30 1.84
N VAL A 347 -2.97 -17.53 2.16
CA VAL A 347 -3.87 -18.63 2.51
C VAL A 347 -3.78 -18.82 4.01
N THR A 348 -4.94 -18.93 4.64
CA THR A 348 -5.15 -19.11 6.08
C THR A 348 -5.97 -20.38 6.32
N PRO A 349 -6.02 -20.91 7.55
CA PRO A 349 -6.92 -22.02 7.88
C PRO A 349 -8.39 -21.70 7.60
N GLU A 350 -8.79 -20.43 7.74
CA GLU A 350 -10.17 -19.97 7.56
C GLU A 350 -10.55 -19.79 6.07
N GLY A 351 -9.56 -19.63 5.19
CA GLY A 351 -9.78 -19.38 3.77
C GLY A 351 -8.61 -18.70 3.06
N THR A 352 -8.86 -18.19 1.86
CA THR A 352 -7.89 -17.35 1.12
C THR A 352 -8.24 -15.88 1.29
N GLU A 353 -7.26 -15.08 1.71
CA GLU A 353 -7.38 -13.63 1.83
C GLU A 353 -6.99 -12.92 0.53
N TYR A 354 -7.68 -11.81 0.25
CA TYR A 354 -7.51 -10.98 -0.94
C TYR A 354 -7.46 -9.50 -0.56
N ASN A 355 -6.72 -8.70 -1.33
CA ASN A 355 -6.64 -7.26 -1.08
C ASN A 355 -7.76 -6.46 -1.75
N GLY A 356 -8.49 -7.05 -2.71
CA GLY A 356 -9.60 -6.36 -3.37
C GLY A 356 -10.59 -7.29 -4.06
N MET A 357 -11.74 -6.72 -4.39
CA MET A 357 -12.83 -7.40 -5.10
C MET A 357 -13.51 -6.45 -6.09
N PHE A 358 -14.12 -7.02 -7.13
CA PHE A 358 -15.19 -6.37 -7.86
C PHE A 358 -16.53 -6.86 -7.31
N TRP A 359 -17.39 -5.92 -6.95
CA TRP A 359 -18.75 -6.16 -6.48
C TRP A 359 -19.71 -5.47 -7.43
N GLY A 360 -20.23 -6.23 -8.39
CA GLY A 360 -21.07 -5.69 -9.46
C GLY A 360 -20.34 -4.60 -10.27
N ALA A 361 -20.87 -3.39 -10.25
CA ALA A 361 -20.30 -2.27 -10.99
C ALA A 361 -18.97 -1.75 -10.41
N GLU A 362 -18.68 -2.03 -9.15
CA GLU A 362 -17.69 -1.30 -8.36
C GLU A 362 -16.46 -2.15 -8.03
N LYS A 363 -15.32 -1.48 -7.84
CA LYS A 363 -14.05 -2.08 -7.40
C LYS A 363 -13.79 -1.65 -5.97
N ILE A 364 -13.49 -2.58 -5.07
CA ILE A 364 -13.35 -2.33 -3.62
C ILE A 364 -11.99 -2.86 -3.15
N TRP A 365 -11.31 -2.12 -2.28
CA TRP A 365 -10.06 -2.54 -1.64
C TRP A 365 -10.21 -2.75 -0.13
N VAL A 366 -9.32 -3.56 0.45
CA VAL A 366 -9.06 -3.55 1.89
C VAL A 366 -8.57 -2.15 2.31
N GLY A 367 -9.07 -1.67 3.45
CA GLY A 367 -8.82 -0.36 4.03
C GLY A 367 -9.83 0.70 3.63
N GLU A 368 -10.88 0.34 2.89
CA GLU A 368 -11.86 1.28 2.34
C GLU A 368 -13.25 1.16 2.97
N PRO A 369 -14.05 2.23 2.93
CA PRO A 369 -15.41 2.22 3.45
C PRO A 369 -16.38 1.51 2.50
N LEU A 370 -17.17 0.61 3.07
CA LEU A 370 -18.21 -0.14 2.39
C LEU A 370 -19.57 0.22 2.99
N ARG A 371 -20.57 0.48 2.16
CA ARG A 371 -21.97 0.57 2.61
C ARG A 371 -22.49 -0.84 2.85
N ILE A 372 -23.14 -1.02 3.98
CA ILE A 372 -23.81 -2.27 4.34
C ILE A 372 -25.31 -2.07 4.33
N LYS A 373 -26.04 -3.15 4.08
CA LYS A 373 -27.50 -3.14 4.19
C LYS A 373 -27.88 -2.89 5.66
N PRO A 374 -28.90 -2.06 5.92
CA PRO A 374 -29.39 -1.87 7.27
C PRO A 374 -29.89 -3.20 7.82
N ASP A 375 -29.72 -3.40 9.13
CA ASP A 375 -30.34 -4.54 9.80
C ASP A 375 -31.86 -4.48 9.56
N PRO A 376 -32.49 -5.51 8.99
CA PRO A 376 -33.93 -5.52 8.76
C PRO A 376 -34.76 -5.35 10.05
N GLY A 377 -34.16 -5.53 11.23
CA GLY A 377 -34.79 -5.25 12.52
C GLY A 377 -34.62 -3.81 13.04
N ALA A 378 -33.81 -2.98 12.39
CA ALA A 378 -33.58 -1.59 12.78
C ALA A 378 -34.55 -0.66 12.05
N GLU A 379 -35.67 -0.31 12.70
CA GLU A 379 -36.54 0.77 12.24
C GLU A 379 -35.82 2.12 12.43
N SER A 380 -35.16 2.61 11.39
CA SER A 380 -34.57 3.94 11.32
C SER A 380 -35.10 4.67 10.09
N ASP A 381 -35.75 5.82 10.31
CA ASP A 381 -36.16 6.76 9.25
C ASP A 381 -34.97 7.55 8.67
N GLN A 382 -33.75 7.34 9.18
CA GLN A 382 -32.54 7.98 8.66
C GLN A 382 -31.86 7.11 7.61
N PRO A 383 -31.28 7.72 6.55
CA PRO A 383 -30.46 7.00 5.59
C PRO A 383 -29.37 6.21 6.33
N ASN A 384 -29.07 5.01 5.85
CA ASN A 384 -28.09 4.14 6.50
C ASN A 384 -26.69 4.78 6.39
N ASP A 385 -26.33 5.57 7.40
CA ASP A 385 -25.03 6.24 7.55
C ASP A 385 -23.97 5.29 8.14
N GLU A 386 -24.24 3.99 8.10
CA GLU A 386 -23.33 2.94 8.54
C GLU A 386 -22.39 2.53 7.41
N ILE A 387 -21.10 2.54 7.74
CA ILE A 387 -20.04 2.04 6.85
C ILE A 387 -19.17 1.02 7.57
N LEU A 388 -18.77 -0.02 6.86
CA LEU A 388 -17.76 -0.96 7.29
C LEU A 388 -16.41 -0.56 6.66
N VAL A 389 -15.41 -0.24 7.46
CA VAL A 389 -14.04 -0.08 6.96
C VAL A 389 -13.40 -1.45 6.90
N ILE A 390 -13.13 -1.92 5.69
CA ILE A 390 -12.71 -3.29 5.44
C ILE A 390 -11.30 -3.52 5.98
N GLU A 391 -11.14 -4.48 6.88
CA GLU A 391 -9.82 -4.97 7.31
C GLU A 391 -9.39 -6.21 6.53
N LYS A 392 -10.35 -7.05 6.15
CA LYS A 392 -10.06 -8.36 5.55
C LYS A 392 -11.18 -8.79 4.61
N ILE A 393 -10.78 -9.30 3.44
CA ILE A 393 -11.66 -9.95 2.45
C ILE A 393 -11.21 -11.40 2.34
N THR A 394 -12.10 -12.34 2.60
CA THR A 394 -11.81 -13.77 2.63
C THR A 394 -12.77 -14.55 1.77
N ILE A 395 -12.23 -15.48 0.99
CA ILE A 395 -13.00 -16.61 0.47
C ILE A 395 -12.77 -17.76 1.42
N THR A 396 -13.79 -18.11 2.19
CA THR A 396 -13.74 -19.16 3.20
C THR A 396 -13.53 -20.53 2.56
N THR A 397 -13.18 -21.55 3.36
CA THR A 397 -12.91 -22.90 2.85
C THR A 397 -14.10 -23.58 2.17
N ASP A 398 -15.33 -23.19 2.54
CA ASP A 398 -16.59 -23.61 1.91
C ASP A 398 -16.96 -22.74 0.69
N GLY A 399 -16.13 -21.75 0.34
CA GLY A 399 -16.25 -20.97 -0.89
C GLY A 399 -17.08 -19.68 -0.76
N LEU A 400 -17.57 -19.36 0.44
CA LEU A 400 -18.35 -18.16 0.71
C LEU A 400 -17.46 -16.91 0.79
N LEU A 401 -18.05 -15.74 0.53
CA LEU A 401 -17.41 -14.45 0.72
C LEU A 401 -17.65 -13.99 2.16
N ALA A 402 -16.57 -13.72 2.88
CA ALA A 402 -16.59 -13.11 4.21
C ALA A 402 -15.76 -11.81 4.21
N ILE A 403 -16.33 -10.73 4.73
CA ILE A 403 -15.70 -9.43 4.86
C ILE A 403 -15.68 -9.07 6.34
N ALA A 404 -14.49 -8.81 6.89
CA ALA A 404 -14.33 -8.38 8.26
C ALA A 404 -13.81 -6.95 8.32
N GLY A 405 -14.30 -6.16 9.27
CA GLY A 405 -13.87 -4.78 9.45
C GLY A 405 -14.46 -4.07 10.66
N ASP A 406 -14.17 -2.79 10.74
CA ASP A 406 -14.69 -1.90 11.80
C ASP A 406 -15.93 -1.16 11.31
N LEU A 407 -16.97 -1.12 12.14
CA LEU A 407 -18.23 -0.46 11.82
C LEU A 407 -18.24 0.98 12.33
N TYR A 408 -18.61 1.91 11.46
CA TYR A 408 -18.70 3.34 11.76
C TYR A 408 -20.07 3.89 11.40
N ILE A 409 -20.50 4.89 12.16
CA ILE A 409 -21.65 5.73 11.85
C ILE A 409 -21.25 7.20 11.81
N SER A 410 -21.93 8.00 11.00
CA SER A 410 -21.73 9.45 10.98
C SER A 410 -22.01 10.06 12.36
N ALA A 411 -21.21 11.05 12.76
CA ALA A 411 -21.30 11.68 14.08
C ALA A 411 -21.12 13.21 13.99
N ILE A 412 -21.75 13.93 14.91
CA ILE A 412 -21.66 15.41 14.98
C ILE A 412 -20.36 15.86 15.67
N VAL A 413 -19.84 15.08 16.62
CA VAL A 413 -18.62 15.38 17.40
C VAL A 413 -17.72 14.15 17.49
N THR A 414 -16.44 14.30 17.18
CA THR A 414 -15.45 13.21 17.22
C THR A 414 -14.87 13.02 18.63
N MET A 415 -14.88 11.78 19.12
CA MET A 415 -13.82 11.27 20.00
C MET A 415 -13.00 10.28 19.18
N GLN A 416 -11.69 10.54 19.07
CA GLN A 416 -10.72 9.89 18.17
C GLN A 416 -10.87 8.35 18.10
N PRO A 417 -11.49 7.78 17.03
CA PRO A 417 -11.46 6.34 16.78
C PRO A 417 -10.18 5.96 16.00
N LYS A 418 -9.82 4.68 15.99
CA LYS A 418 -8.73 4.15 15.16
C LYS A 418 -9.06 4.29 13.66
N ASN A 419 -8.61 5.39 13.06
CA ASN A 419 -8.37 5.60 11.62
C ASN A 419 -9.41 5.02 10.63
N PRO A 420 -10.56 5.69 10.41
CA PRO A 420 -11.21 5.61 9.11
C PRO A 420 -10.24 6.11 8.02
N PRO A 421 -10.35 5.62 6.77
CA PRO A 421 -9.46 6.06 5.70
C PRO A 421 -9.50 7.60 5.55
N PRO A 422 -8.35 8.28 5.33
CA PRO A 422 -8.27 9.74 5.34
C PRO A 422 -9.29 10.45 4.44
N ARG A 423 -9.67 9.82 3.33
CA ARG A 423 -10.67 10.32 2.38
C ARG A 423 -12.08 10.41 2.99
N VAL A 424 -12.43 9.51 3.91
CA VAL A 424 -13.72 9.47 4.62
C VAL A 424 -13.80 10.55 5.69
N CYS A 425 -12.69 10.75 6.40
CA CYS A 425 -12.55 11.80 7.41
C CYS A 425 -12.57 13.23 6.83
N ALA A 426 -12.33 13.37 5.52
CA ALA A 426 -12.36 14.67 4.84
C ALA A 426 -13.80 15.17 4.57
N ASP A 427 -14.78 14.27 4.44
CA ASP A 427 -16.18 14.63 4.15
C ASP A 427 -16.96 14.95 5.43
N ARG A 428 -16.92 14.06 6.44
CA ARG A 428 -17.65 14.22 7.69
C ARG A 428 -16.96 13.52 8.87
N ASN A 429 -17.49 13.76 10.06
CA ASN A 429 -17.05 13.13 11.30
C ASN A 429 -17.68 11.73 11.46
N TRP A 430 -16.91 10.79 12.02
CA TRP A 430 -17.30 9.38 12.16
C TRP A 430 -17.04 8.86 13.58
N LYS A 431 -17.91 7.96 14.05
CA LYS A 431 -17.80 7.26 15.32
C LYS A 431 -17.82 5.75 15.08
N MET A 432 -16.80 5.06 15.58
CA MET A 432 -16.76 3.59 15.59
C MET A 432 -17.81 3.05 16.58
N ILE A 433 -18.54 2.02 16.17
CA ILE A 433 -19.64 1.42 16.93
C ILE A 433 -19.22 0.12 17.62
N ASN A 434 -18.43 -0.73 16.95
CA ASN A 434 -17.96 -1.99 17.52
C ASN A 434 -16.84 -1.78 18.56
N LYS A 435 -16.65 -2.77 19.45
CA LYS A 435 -15.50 -2.75 20.37
C LYS A 435 -14.22 -2.94 19.56
N LEU A 436 -13.16 -2.23 19.95
CA LEU A 436 -11.84 -2.16 19.29
C LEU A 436 -11.13 -3.52 19.04
N GLU A 437 -11.67 -4.62 19.55
CA GLU A 437 -11.11 -5.98 19.51
C GLU A 437 -12.06 -7.00 18.82
N GLU A 438 -13.24 -6.57 18.39
CA GLU A 438 -14.28 -7.42 17.79
C GLU A 438 -14.65 -6.85 16.41
N ALA A 439 -13.87 -7.19 15.37
CA ALA A 439 -14.22 -6.87 13.99
C ALA A 439 -15.55 -7.55 13.63
N ILE A 440 -16.43 -6.82 12.93
CA ILE A 440 -17.69 -7.38 12.44
C ILE A 440 -17.39 -8.15 11.16
N GLU A 441 -17.88 -9.39 11.09
CA GLU A 441 -17.85 -10.22 9.89
C GLU A 441 -19.23 -10.22 9.22
N ILE A 442 -19.25 -9.90 7.93
CA ILE A 442 -20.45 -9.93 7.08
C ILE A 442 -20.23 -10.85 5.88
N GLY A 443 -21.32 -11.40 5.34
CA GLY A 443 -21.31 -12.10 4.07
C GLY A 443 -21.41 -11.15 2.87
N GLY A 444 -21.47 -11.72 1.67
CA GLY A 444 -21.72 -10.94 0.46
C GLY A 444 -23.14 -10.34 0.40
N THR A 445 -24.13 -11.00 1.00
CA THR A 445 -25.54 -10.59 0.94
C THR A 445 -25.81 -9.25 1.62
N GLU A 446 -24.97 -8.88 2.58
CA GLU A 446 -25.07 -7.65 3.37
C GLU A 446 -24.37 -6.45 2.69
N VAL A 447 -23.68 -6.65 1.57
CA VAL A 447 -22.94 -5.58 0.89
C VAL A 447 -23.86 -4.78 -0.05
N SER A 448 -23.99 -3.48 0.21
CA SER A 448 -24.74 -2.55 -0.65
C SER A 448 -23.89 -1.92 -1.75
N GLY A 449 -22.58 -1.75 -1.51
CA GLY A 449 -21.66 -1.12 -2.46
C GLY A 449 -20.68 -0.18 -1.77
N ARG A 450 -19.90 0.58 -2.54
CA ARG A 450 -18.92 1.54 -2.04
C ARG A 450 -19.59 2.74 -1.37
N TRP A 451 -18.93 3.27 -0.35
CA TRP A 451 -19.24 4.61 0.12
C TRP A 451 -18.65 5.67 -0.84
N TYR A 452 -19.41 6.74 -1.09
CA TYR A 452 -18.96 7.91 -1.84
C TYR A 452 -19.13 9.16 -0.98
N SER A 453 -18.22 10.12 -1.16
CA SER A 453 -18.38 11.46 -0.57
C SER A 453 -19.65 12.13 -1.10
N SER A 454 -20.32 12.93 -0.26
CA SER A 454 -21.47 13.76 -0.65
C SER A 454 -21.16 14.66 -1.84
N THR A 455 -19.89 15.09 -1.96
CA THR A 455 -19.41 15.92 -3.07
C THR A 455 -19.40 15.19 -4.42
N VAL A 456 -19.49 13.86 -4.42
CA VAL A 456 -19.50 13.02 -5.64
C VAL A 456 -20.91 12.54 -5.94
N CYS A 457 -21.56 11.98 -4.92
CA CYS A 457 -22.92 11.48 -5.05
C CYS A 457 -23.60 11.52 -3.68
N GLU A 458 -24.79 12.11 -3.64
CA GLU A 458 -25.61 12.10 -2.42
C GLU A 458 -25.93 10.66 -2.01
N PRO A 459 -25.70 10.27 -0.74
CA PRO A 459 -25.91 8.90 -0.29
C PRO A 459 -27.33 8.37 -0.57
N THR A 460 -28.34 9.24 -0.53
CA THR A 460 -29.75 8.89 -0.79
C THR A 460 -30.04 8.51 -2.24
N LEU A 461 -29.14 8.82 -3.18
CA LEU A 461 -29.28 8.42 -4.58
C LEU A 461 -28.71 7.02 -4.86
N LEU A 462 -27.90 6.50 -3.93
CA LEU A 462 -27.17 5.25 -4.14
C LEU A 462 -28.06 4.05 -3.78
N HIS A 463 -28.40 3.27 -4.79
CA HIS A 463 -29.13 2.00 -4.65
C HIS A 463 -28.19 0.88 -4.19
N ASP A 464 -28.75 -0.22 -3.67
CA ASP A 464 -28.00 -1.43 -3.34
C ASP A 464 -27.56 -2.18 -4.59
N ALA A 465 -26.29 -2.58 -4.67
CA ALA A 465 -25.76 -3.35 -5.79
C ALA A 465 -26.57 -4.64 -6.04
N ILE A 466 -26.99 -4.84 -7.30
CA ILE A 466 -27.75 -6.02 -7.75
C ILE A 466 -26.87 -7.25 -7.99
N VAL A 467 -25.95 -7.55 -7.07
CA VAL A 467 -25.02 -8.67 -7.23
C VAL A 467 -25.73 -9.98 -6.92
N ASP A 468 -25.68 -10.92 -7.87
CA ASP A 468 -26.00 -12.31 -7.58
C ASP A 468 -24.79 -12.95 -6.89
N THR A 469 -24.96 -13.26 -5.61
CA THR A 469 -23.92 -13.85 -4.77
C THR A 469 -23.46 -15.22 -5.27
N GLU A 470 -24.30 -15.93 -6.03
CA GLU A 470 -23.94 -17.21 -6.64
C GLU A 470 -23.15 -17.01 -7.95
N ASN A 471 -23.30 -15.86 -8.61
CA ASN A 471 -22.63 -15.52 -9.87
C ASN A 471 -21.20 -15.02 -9.68
N ARG A 472 -20.37 -15.86 -9.05
CA ARG A 472 -18.94 -15.62 -8.90
C ARG A 472 -18.21 -15.95 -10.20
N VAL A 473 -17.40 -15.01 -10.68
CA VAL A 473 -16.55 -15.19 -11.86
C VAL A 473 -15.07 -15.23 -11.50
N ALA A 474 -14.24 -15.83 -12.35
CA ALA A 474 -12.82 -16.00 -12.08
C ALA A 474 -12.05 -14.68 -12.16
N SER A 475 -12.52 -13.72 -12.96
CA SER A 475 -11.95 -12.37 -13.04
C SER A 475 -12.89 -11.38 -13.71
N ARG A 476 -12.67 -10.08 -13.45
CA ARG A 476 -13.38 -9.00 -14.16
C ARG A 476 -13.28 -9.09 -15.68
N MET A 477 -12.16 -9.58 -16.20
CA MET A 477 -11.93 -9.77 -17.64
C MET A 477 -12.93 -10.75 -18.29
N GLU A 478 -13.30 -11.78 -17.55
CA GLU A 478 -14.14 -12.88 -18.04
C GLU A 478 -15.52 -12.39 -18.49
N VAL A 479 -16.07 -11.44 -17.72
CA VAL A 479 -17.37 -10.81 -17.96
C VAL A 479 -17.25 -9.53 -18.79
N ALA A 480 -16.21 -8.73 -18.55
CA ALA A 480 -16.04 -7.47 -19.27
C ALA A 480 -15.85 -7.69 -20.78
N ARG A 481 -15.14 -8.76 -21.19
CA ARG A 481 -14.87 -9.16 -22.60
C ARG A 481 -14.64 -7.97 -23.54
N THR A 482 -14.00 -6.90 -23.07
CA THR A 482 -13.68 -5.74 -23.89
C THR A 482 -12.40 -6.09 -24.64
N ALA A 483 -12.50 -6.40 -25.93
CA ALA A 483 -11.35 -6.76 -26.79
C ALA A 483 -10.25 -5.67 -26.85
N LYS A 484 -10.43 -4.54 -26.15
CA LYS A 484 -9.59 -3.34 -26.15
C LYS A 484 -9.39 -2.78 -24.74
N TRP A 485 -9.04 -3.60 -23.75
CA TRP A 485 -8.44 -3.01 -22.54
C TRP A 485 -7.10 -2.42 -22.97
N TYR A 486 -7.04 -1.10 -23.13
CA TYR A 486 -5.83 -0.43 -23.62
C TYR A 486 -4.79 -0.50 -22.53
N ARG A 487 -3.84 -1.45 -22.63
CA ARG A 487 -2.60 -1.38 -21.86
C ARG A 487 -1.84 -0.15 -22.35
N ARG A 488 -1.44 0.73 -21.44
CA ARG A 488 -0.56 1.88 -21.68
C ARG A 488 0.56 1.43 -22.61
N GLY A 489 0.44 1.75 -23.90
CA GLY A 489 1.52 1.57 -24.85
C GLY A 489 2.67 2.44 -24.35
N LYS A 490 3.89 1.91 -24.33
CA LYS A 490 5.08 2.74 -24.17
C LYS A 490 4.92 3.93 -25.10
N SER A 491 5.02 5.14 -24.57
CA SER A 491 5.19 6.33 -25.40
C SER A 491 6.26 5.99 -26.44
N PRO A 492 5.97 6.10 -27.74
CA PRO A 492 6.98 5.80 -28.75
C PRO A 492 8.12 6.77 -28.50
N THR A 493 9.28 6.24 -28.11
CA THR A 493 10.52 7.00 -28.02
C THR A 493 10.65 7.83 -29.28
N ALA A 494 10.83 9.14 -29.12
CA ALA A 494 11.03 10.09 -30.19
C ALA A 494 12.12 9.58 -31.15
N GLY A 495 11.72 9.00 -32.28
CA GLY A 495 12.66 8.42 -33.23
C GLY A 495 12.16 7.20 -33.99
N SER A 496 10.95 7.23 -34.54
CA SER A 496 10.55 6.35 -35.66
C SER A 496 9.24 6.83 -36.29
N ARG A 497 9.27 7.97 -36.98
CA ARG A 497 8.21 8.29 -37.95
C ARG A 497 8.44 7.45 -39.21
N LYS A 498 7.80 6.27 -39.28
CA LYS A 498 7.51 5.65 -40.57
C LYS A 498 6.17 6.20 -41.07
N ARG A 499 6.26 6.93 -42.17
CA ARG A 499 5.17 7.53 -42.94
C ARG A 499 4.20 6.41 -43.36
N LEU A 500 3.05 6.30 -42.70
CA LEU A 500 1.95 5.47 -43.20
C LEU A 500 1.29 6.19 -44.37
N LYS A 501 1.20 5.49 -45.51
CA LYS A 501 0.50 5.94 -46.71
C LYS A 501 -1.00 5.93 -46.44
N ILE A 502 -1.65 7.04 -46.76
CA ILE A 502 -3.10 7.21 -46.81
C ILE A 502 -3.61 6.40 -48.03
N PRO A 503 -4.67 5.59 -47.92
CA PRO A 503 -5.38 5.09 -49.08
C PRO A 503 -6.25 6.21 -49.66
N ASP A 504 -6.05 6.51 -50.94
CA ASP A 504 -6.77 7.54 -51.67
C ASP A 504 -8.29 7.33 -51.60
N SER A 505 -8.99 8.39 -51.20
CA SER A 505 -10.42 8.55 -51.36
C SER A 505 -10.76 8.66 -52.84
N GLU A 506 -11.80 7.94 -53.26
CA GLU A 506 -12.51 8.18 -54.50
C GLU A 506 -13.00 9.62 -54.50
N ASP A 507 -12.54 10.42 -55.47
CA ASP A 507 -13.17 11.68 -55.78
C ASP A 507 -13.16 11.92 -57.29
N GLU A 508 -14.28 12.46 -57.73
CA GLU A 508 -14.79 12.56 -59.08
C GLU A 508 -13.82 13.26 -60.04
N ARG A 509 -13.55 12.63 -61.19
CA ARG A 509 -12.90 13.29 -62.32
C ARG A 509 -13.93 13.91 -63.24
N LEU A 510 -14.12 15.21 -63.08
CA LEU A 510 -14.54 16.08 -64.17
C LEU A 510 -13.38 16.33 -65.15
N SER A 511 -13.76 16.27 -66.42
CA SER A 511 -13.01 16.47 -67.65
C SER A 511 -12.18 17.77 -67.68
N SER A 512 -10.93 17.69 -68.16
CA SER A 512 -10.48 18.56 -69.26
C SER A 512 -9.15 18.10 -69.87
N ASN A 513 -9.25 17.79 -71.16
CA ASN A 513 -8.23 17.77 -72.22
C ASN A 513 -6.88 18.47 -71.96
N GLY A 514 -5.79 17.86 -72.45
CA GLY A 514 -4.53 18.56 -72.65
C GLY A 514 -3.44 17.70 -73.30
N LYS A 515 -3.38 17.75 -74.62
CA LYS A 515 -2.49 17.02 -75.52
C LYS A 515 -0.98 17.25 -75.30
N ARG A 516 -0.24 16.21 -75.72
CA ARG A 516 1.01 16.20 -76.52
C ARG A 516 2.35 16.48 -75.83
N LEU A 517 3.11 15.37 -75.72
CA LEU A 517 4.39 15.13 -76.40
C LEU A 517 5.37 16.32 -76.49
N LYS A 518 6.39 16.30 -75.62
CA LYS A 518 7.73 15.81 -75.96
C LYS A 518 8.48 15.39 -74.71
#